data_AF-V4S1N5-F1
#
_entry.id   AF-V4S1N5-F1
#
_cell.length_a   1.000
_cell.length_b   1.000
_cell.length_c   1.000
_cell.angle_alpha   90.00
_cell.angle_beta   90.00
_cell.angle_gamma   90.00
#
_symmetry.space_group_name_H-M   'P 1'
#
loop_
_entity.id
_entity.type
_entity.pdbx_description
1 polymer ?
#
loop_
_entity_poly.entity_id
_entity_poly.type
_entity_poly.pdbx_seq_one_letter_code
_entity_poly.pdbx_strand_id
1 'polypeptide(L)'
;MNSPKADEEHTPYPKPYSDAAVDQDPFIRGLKQRLPEHLRESFSEEQLDALRGVFGARSWVKHRVDLRGTVKVWRDRYYFAIVAGRNKRNLTRPQQNLSLMAKAALATLFLLFSALVGLVILYVLKSALGINLFPGFSLGLWDWLKESI
;
A
#
# COMPACT_ATOMS: atom_id res chain seq x y z
N MET A 1 1.26 15.43 55.38
CA MET A 1 0.79 15.74 54.01
C MET A 1 0.10 14.50 53.46
N ASN A 2 -1.18 14.61 53.09
CA ASN A 2 -1.89 13.53 52.40
C ASN A 2 -1.42 13.52 50.93
N SER A 3 -0.94 12.38 50.43
CA SER A 3 -0.76 12.18 48.99
C SER A 3 -2.08 12.40 48.27
N PRO A 4 -2.11 13.13 47.14
CA PRO A 4 -3.28 13.17 46.28
C PRO A 4 -3.66 11.73 45.91
N LYS A 5 -4.93 11.36 46.09
CA LYS A 5 -5.42 10.08 45.57
C LYS A 5 -5.25 10.11 44.06
N ALA A 6 -4.59 9.09 43.51
CA ALA A 6 -4.48 8.89 42.07
C ALA A 6 -5.87 8.95 41.46
N ASP A 7 -6.05 9.90 40.57
CA ASP A 7 -7.24 10.16 39.79
C ASP A 7 -7.67 8.83 39.14
N GLU A 8 -8.91 8.39 39.39
CA GLU A 8 -9.42 7.15 38.82
C GLU A 8 -9.23 7.13 37.29
N GLU A 9 -8.69 6.02 36.80
CA GLU A 9 -8.14 5.82 35.46
C GLU A 9 -9.23 5.89 34.37
N HIS A 10 -9.71 7.08 34.05
CA HIS A 10 -10.66 7.30 32.96
C HIS A 10 -9.89 7.51 31.65
N THR A 11 -9.27 6.46 31.11
CA THR A 11 -8.74 6.49 29.74
C THR A 11 -9.79 5.96 28.76
N PRO A 12 -10.31 6.80 27.83
CA PRO A 12 -11.28 6.36 26.80
C PRO A 12 -10.69 5.38 25.77
N TYR A 13 -9.41 5.05 25.88
CA TYR A 13 -8.66 4.26 24.91
C TYR A 13 -8.21 2.93 25.53
N PRO A 14 -8.34 1.80 24.81
CA PRO A 14 -7.80 0.53 25.27
C PRO A 14 -6.27 0.64 25.44
N LYS A 15 -5.73 0.10 26.54
CA LYS A 15 -4.28 0.14 26.83
C LYS A 15 -3.49 -0.43 25.65
N PRO A 16 -2.74 0.39 24.88
CA PRO A 16 -2.05 -0.05 23.67
C PRO A 16 -0.71 -0.76 23.97
N TYR A 17 -0.41 -1.00 25.24
CA TYR A 17 0.83 -1.57 25.74
C TYR A 17 0.57 -2.86 26.51
N SER A 18 1.53 -3.78 26.50
CA SER A 18 1.46 -5.02 27.27
C SER A 18 1.54 -4.76 28.77
N ASP A 19 0.89 -5.59 29.58
CA ASP A 19 1.02 -5.62 31.06
C ASP A 19 2.42 -6.03 31.57
N ALA A 20 3.43 -6.02 30.68
CA ALA A 20 4.80 -6.30 31.02
C ALA A 20 5.37 -5.20 31.92
N ALA A 21 6.25 -5.59 32.84
CA ALA A 21 6.96 -4.68 33.74
C ALA A 21 7.57 -3.49 32.97
N VAL A 22 7.57 -2.30 33.59
CA VAL A 22 7.91 -1.02 32.92
C VAL A 22 9.27 -1.08 32.19
N ASP A 23 10.26 -1.73 32.81
CA ASP A 23 11.61 -1.90 32.27
C ASP A 23 11.72 -2.84 31.06
N GLN A 24 10.77 -3.74 30.86
CA GLN A 24 10.78 -4.69 29.74
C GLN A 24 10.11 -4.15 28.48
N ASP A 25 9.57 -2.93 28.50
CA ASP A 25 8.91 -2.36 27.33
C ASP A 25 9.94 -1.83 26.31
N PRO A 26 9.86 -2.28 25.03
CA PRO A 26 10.70 -1.76 23.95
C PRO A 26 10.63 -0.24 23.78
N PHE A 27 9.49 0.40 24.06
CA PHE A 27 9.32 1.84 24.01
C PHE A 27 10.17 2.54 25.09
N ILE A 28 10.06 2.10 26.34
CA ILE A 28 10.81 2.66 27.48
C ILE A 28 12.32 2.49 27.28
N ARG A 29 12.75 1.30 26.84
CA ARG A 29 14.16 1.04 26.52
C ARG A 29 14.67 1.97 25.41
N GLY A 30 13.88 2.14 24.35
CA GLY A 30 14.22 3.06 23.26
C GLY A 30 14.24 4.53 23.68
N LEU A 31 13.37 4.94 24.62
CA LEU A 31 13.34 6.28 25.17
C LEU A 31 14.59 6.55 26.01
N LYS A 32 14.91 5.68 26.98
CA LYS A 32 16.10 5.78 27.84
C LYS A 32 17.40 5.84 27.02
N GLN A 33 17.51 5.06 25.94
CA GLN A 33 18.70 5.07 25.07
C GLN A 33 18.95 6.40 24.34
N ARG A 34 17.89 7.19 24.07
CA ARG A 34 18.00 8.51 23.43
C ARG A 34 18.35 9.62 24.40
N LEU A 35 18.28 9.35 25.70
CA LEU A 35 18.57 10.32 26.74
C LEU A 35 20.07 10.32 27.11
N PRO A 36 20.60 11.48 27.53
CA PRO A 36 21.91 11.58 28.17
C PRO A 36 22.04 10.60 29.34
N GLU A 37 23.22 10.05 29.57
CA GLU A 37 23.47 9.01 30.59
C GLU A 37 22.96 9.37 31.98
N HIS A 38 23.17 10.62 32.41
CA HIS A 38 22.72 11.11 33.71
C HIS A 38 21.20 11.18 33.89
N LEU A 39 20.42 11.11 32.80
CA LEU A 39 18.94 11.19 32.83
C LEU A 39 18.27 9.83 32.61
N ARG A 40 19.02 8.75 32.34
CA ARG A 40 18.41 7.45 32.01
C ARG A 40 17.66 6.83 33.19
N GLU A 41 18.14 7.09 34.40
CA GLU A 41 17.56 6.59 35.66
C GLU A 41 16.91 7.70 36.50
N SER A 42 16.74 8.91 35.95
CA SER A 42 16.09 10.02 36.66
C SER A 42 14.56 9.98 36.61
N PHE A 43 13.98 9.05 35.85
CA PHE A 43 12.54 8.91 35.68
C PHE A 43 11.96 7.95 36.72
N SER A 44 10.87 8.34 37.38
CA SER A 44 10.09 7.44 38.21
C SER A 44 9.22 6.50 37.36
N GLU A 45 8.79 5.38 37.94
CA GLU A 45 7.89 4.42 37.27
C GLU A 45 6.58 5.10 36.82
N GLU A 46 6.00 5.96 37.65
CA GLU A 46 4.79 6.74 37.33
C GLU A 46 5.00 7.66 36.11
N GLN A 47 6.16 8.31 36.02
CA GLN A 47 6.51 9.15 34.87
C GLN A 47 6.69 8.34 33.60
N LEU A 48 7.32 7.16 33.70
CA LEU A 48 7.50 6.25 32.56
C LEU A 48 6.15 5.71 32.07
N ASP A 49 5.22 5.40 32.97
CA ASP A 49 3.88 4.92 32.61
C ASP A 49 3.02 6.03 31.98
N ALA A 50 3.10 7.27 32.48
CA ALA A 50 2.47 8.42 31.83
C ALA A 50 3.02 8.66 30.42
N LEU A 51 4.34 8.60 30.25
CA LEU A 51 4.99 8.74 28.94
C LEU A 51 4.60 7.61 27.99
N ARG A 52 4.49 6.38 28.49
CA ARG A 52 3.98 5.23 27.74
C ARG A 52 2.54 5.44 27.27
N GLY A 53 1.66 5.94 28.14
CA GLY A 53 0.26 6.24 27.78
C GLY A 53 0.14 7.25 26.64
N VAL A 54 0.97 8.30 26.67
CA VAL A 54 0.93 9.40 25.69
C VAL A 54 1.63 9.03 24.36
N PHE A 55 2.78 8.37 24.44
CA PHE A 55 3.66 8.15 23.28
C PHE A 55 3.69 6.72 22.75
N GLY A 56 3.38 5.71 23.59
CA GLY A 56 3.37 4.29 23.19
C GLY A 56 2.38 4.00 22.06
N ALA A 57 1.22 4.67 22.10
CA ALA A 57 0.18 4.61 21.06
C ALA A 57 0.65 5.08 19.67
N ARG A 58 1.67 5.96 19.60
CA ARG A 58 2.16 6.52 18.32
C ARG A 58 3.07 5.59 17.54
N SER A 59 3.67 4.57 18.18
CA SER A 59 4.63 3.67 17.53
C SER A 59 4.00 2.73 16.49
N TRP A 60 2.67 2.65 16.43
CA TRP A 60 1.93 1.77 15.52
C TRP A 60 1.89 2.23 14.05
N VAL A 61 2.53 3.34 13.71
CA VAL A 61 2.66 3.79 12.32
C VAL A 61 4.05 3.45 11.78
N LYS A 62 4.42 2.16 11.84
CA LYS A 62 5.49 1.64 10.99
C LYS A 62 4.92 1.51 9.58
N HIS A 63 5.04 2.55 8.77
CA HIS A 63 4.73 2.46 7.34
C HIS A 63 5.63 1.37 6.74
N ARG A 64 5.05 0.33 6.13
CA ARG A 64 5.83 -0.81 5.59
C ARG A 64 6.73 -0.42 4.43
N VAL A 65 6.40 0.67 3.74
CA VAL A 65 7.21 1.22 2.64
C VAL A 65 7.16 2.75 2.73
N ASP A 66 8.32 3.37 3.01
CA ASP A 66 8.55 4.81 2.87
C ASP A 66 9.75 4.98 1.93
N LEU A 67 9.46 5.25 0.66
CA LEU A 67 10.48 5.50 -0.36
C LEU A 67 10.50 6.99 -0.66
N ARG A 68 11.59 7.64 -0.28
CA ARG A 68 11.82 9.06 -0.55
C ARG A 68 13.03 9.18 -1.44
N GLY A 69 12.90 9.99 -2.47
CA GLY A 69 13.97 10.20 -3.42
C GLY A 69 13.88 11.56 -4.07
N THR A 70 15.00 11.98 -4.63
CA THR A 70 15.09 13.18 -5.45
C THR A 70 15.59 12.74 -6.81
N VAL A 71 14.80 12.97 -7.85
CA VAL A 71 15.22 12.74 -9.23
C VAL A 71 15.61 14.07 -9.85
N LYS A 72 16.78 14.11 -10.48
CA LYS A 72 17.21 15.28 -11.25
C LYS A 72 16.78 15.06 -12.70
N VAL A 73 15.87 15.89 -13.18
CA VAL A 73 15.44 15.88 -14.58
C VAL A 73 15.90 17.19 -15.18
N TRP A 74 16.85 17.10 -16.12
CA TRP A 74 17.48 18.26 -16.75
C TRP A 74 18.14 19.21 -15.73
N ARG A 75 17.60 20.42 -15.57
CA ARG A 75 18.12 21.47 -14.68
C ARG A 75 17.50 21.42 -13.29
N ASP A 76 16.31 20.83 -13.15
CA ASP A 76 15.52 20.88 -11.93
C ASP A 76 15.59 19.57 -11.15
N ARG A 77 15.41 19.69 -9.83
CA ARG A 77 15.37 18.57 -8.90
C ARG A 77 13.94 18.40 -8.41
N TYR A 78 13.36 17.26 -8.69
CA TYR A 78 12.02 16.90 -8.25
C TYR A 78 12.14 15.94 -7.08
N TYR A 79 11.51 16.31 -5.97
CA TYR A 79 11.40 15.46 -4.80
C TYR A 79 10.13 14.62 -4.89
N PHE A 80 10.24 13.34 -4.56
CA PHE A 80 9.09 12.44 -4.46
C PHE A 80 9.13 11.64 -3.16
N ALA A 81 7.95 11.42 -2.59
CA ALA A 81 7.75 10.58 -1.42
C ALA A 81 6.62 9.60 -1.73
N ILE A 82 6.95 8.31 -1.78
CA ILE A 82 6.01 7.21 -1.98
C ILE A 82 5.89 6.51 -0.63
N VAL A 83 4.77 6.76 0.05
CA VAL A 83 4.41 6.07 1.28
C VAL A 83 3.33 5.05 0.95
N ALA A 84 3.65 3.77 1.12
CA ALA A 84 2.69 2.68 0.91
C ALA A 84 2.57 1.84 2.19
N GLY A 85 1.33 1.52 2.53
CA GLY A 85 1.01 0.79 3.76
C GLY A 85 -0.35 0.12 3.68
N ARG A 86 -0.54 -0.90 4.52
CA ARG A 86 -1.80 -1.63 4.58
C ARG A 86 -2.85 -0.71 5.22
N ASN A 87 -3.79 -0.22 4.41
CA ASN A 87 -4.87 0.63 4.89
C ASN A 87 -5.86 -0.25 5.67
N LYS A 88 -5.93 -0.08 7.00
CA LYS A 88 -6.90 -0.76 7.89
C LYS A 88 -8.22 0.03 8.05
N ARG A 89 -8.36 1.19 7.39
CA ARG A 89 -9.59 2.00 7.42
C ARG A 89 -10.51 1.54 6.29
N ASN A 90 -11.83 1.62 6.50
CA ASN A 90 -12.81 1.46 5.42
C ASN A 90 -12.43 2.42 4.28
N LEU A 91 -12.29 1.87 3.07
CA LEU A 91 -11.87 2.61 1.88
C LEU A 91 -12.69 3.89 1.74
N THR A 92 -12.03 5.04 1.65
CA THR A 92 -12.70 6.31 1.44
C THR A 92 -13.38 6.29 0.05
N ARG A 93 -14.57 6.86 -0.08
CA ARG A 93 -15.37 6.90 -1.34
C ARG A 93 -14.53 7.13 -2.62
N PRO A 94 -13.59 8.09 -2.69
CA PRO A 94 -12.76 8.28 -3.88
C PRO A 94 -11.81 7.11 -4.19
N GLN A 95 -11.28 6.40 -3.18
CA GLN A 95 -10.42 5.23 -3.39
C GLN A 95 -11.22 4.02 -3.91
N GLN A 96 -12.46 3.85 -3.45
CA GLN A 96 -13.36 2.83 -4.00
C GLN A 96 -13.61 3.10 -5.49
N ASN A 97 -13.93 4.35 -5.84
CA ASN A 97 -14.15 4.76 -7.22
C ASN A 97 -12.91 4.53 -8.11
N LEU A 98 -11.71 4.88 -7.63
CA LEU A 98 -10.48 4.62 -8.39
C LEU A 98 -10.25 3.11 -8.62
N SER A 99 -10.50 2.28 -7.61
CA SER A 99 -10.38 0.83 -7.75
C SER A 99 -11.42 0.23 -8.70
N LEU A 100 -12.63 0.77 -8.72
CA LEU A 100 -13.70 0.42 -9.66
C LEU A 100 -13.33 0.83 -11.09
N MET A 101 -12.81 2.04 -11.28
CA MET A 101 -12.35 2.52 -12.58
C MET A 101 -11.19 1.68 -13.12
N ALA A 102 -10.21 1.34 -12.27
CA ALA A 102 -9.10 0.47 -12.67
C ALA A 102 -9.57 -0.93 -13.07
N LYS A 103 -10.50 -1.52 -12.30
CA LYS A 103 -11.11 -2.82 -12.64
C LYS A 103 -11.89 -2.76 -13.95
N ALA A 104 -12.69 -1.70 -14.15
CA ALA A 104 -13.44 -1.50 -15.38
C ALA A 104 -12.51 -1.34 -16.58
N ALA A 105 -11.45 -0.54 -16.46
CA ALA A 105 -10.45 -0.37 -17.52
C ALA A 105 -9.76 -1.69 -17.89
N LEU A 106 -9.36 -2.49 -16.91
CA LEU A 106 -8.76 -3.81 -17.13
C LEU A 106 -9.75 -4.77 -17.80
N ALA A 107 -11.01 -4.79 -17.34
CA ALA A 107 -12.05 -5.62 -17.94
C ALA A 107 -12.32 -5.23 -19.40
N THR A 108 -12.44 -3.93 -19.69
CA THR A 108 -12.63 -3.43 -21.06
C THR A 108 -11.45 -3.79 -21.95
N LEU A 109 -10.21 -3.61 -21.49
CA LEU A 109 -9.02 -3.98 -22.25
C LEU A 109 -8.98 -5.48 -22.54
N PHE A 110 -9.31 -6.31 -21.55
CA PHE A 110 -9.37 -7.76 -21.70
C PHE A 110 -10.44 -8.18 -22.72
N LEU A 111 -11.63 -7.56 -22.66
CA LEU A 111 -12.72 -7.84 -23.61
C LEU A 111 -12.37 -7.41 -25.03
N LEU A 112 -11.75 -6.23 -25.21
CA LEU A 112 -11.29 -5.76 -26.52
C LEU A 112 -10.22 -6.68 -27.10
N PHE A 113 -9.25 -7.09 -26.29
CA PHE A 113 -8.23 -8.04 -26.70
C PHE A 113 -8.85 -9.39 -27.10
N SER A 114 -9.75 -9.92 -26.28
CA SER A 114 -10.47 -11.17 -26.56
C SER A 114 -11.29 -11.08 -27.86
N ALA A 115 -12.01 -9.97 -28.07
CA ALA A 115 -12.77 -9.73 -29.28
C ALA A 115 -11.87 -9.66 -30.52
N LEU A 116 -10.72 -8.98 -30.43
CA LEU A 116 -9.75 -8.87 -31.52
C LEU A 116 -9.15 -10.25 -31.86
N VAL A 117 -8.74 -11.02 -30.85
CA VAL A 117 -8.26 -12.40 -31.05
C VAL A 117 -9.34 -13.28 -31.68
N GLY A 118 -10.57 -13.19 -31.18
CA GLY A 118 -11.71 -13.91 -31.76
C GLY A 118 -11.95 -13.56 -33.22
N LEU A 119 -11.87 -12.27 -33.58
CA LEU A 119 -12.02 -11.81 -34.96
C LEU A 119 -10.89 -12.35 -35.86
N VAL A 120 -9.65 -12.37 -35.36
CA VAL A 120 -8.50 -12.95 -36.08
C VAL A 120 -8.71 -14.44 -36.32
N ILE A 121 -9.17 -15.20 -35.31
CA ILE A 121 -9.46 -16.63 -35.44
C ILE A 121 -10.55 -16.87 -36.48
N LEU A 122 -11.67 -16.13 -36.39
CA LEU A 122 -12.76 -16.23 -37.35
C LEU A 122 -12.31 -15.87 -38.76
N TYR A 123 -11.45 -14.85 -38.91
CA TYR A 123 -10.86 -14.48 -40.19
C TYR A 123 -10.01 -15.60 -40.78
N VAL A 124 -9.11 -16.19 -39.98
CA VAL A 124 -8.25 -17.30 -40.41
C VAL A 124 -9.10 -18.52 -40.80
N LEU A 125 -10.11 -18.88 -40.00
CA LEU A 125 -11.01 -19.99 -40.30
C LEU A 125 -11.80 -19.76 -41.60
N LYS A 126 -12.36 -18.55 -41.78
CA LYS A 126 -13.00 -18.13 -43.03
C LYS A 126 -12.04 -18.26 -44.21
N SER A 127 -10.78 -17.84 -44.03
CA SER A 127 -9.76 -17.90 -45.08
C SER A 127 -9.35 -19.33 -45.41
N ALA A 128 -9.30 -20.22 -44.42
CA ALA A 128 -9.05 -21.65 -44.59
C ALA A 128 -10.19 -22.35 -45.37
N LEU A 129 -11.43 -21.92 -45.16
CA LEU A 129 -12.61 -22.41 -45.86
C LEU A 129 -12.77 -21.86 -47.30
N GLY A 130 -11.87 -20.97 -47.74
CA GLY A 130 -11.88 -20.42 -49.11
C GLY A 130 -13.02 -19.45 -49.41
N ILE A 131 -13.79 -19.02 -48.40
CA ILE A 131 -14.89 -18.07 -48.56
C ILE A 131 -14.30 -16.68 -48.79
N ASN A 132 -14.50 -16.06 -49.96
CA ASN A 132 -14.03 -14.70 -50.26
C ASN A 132 -15.17 -13.68 -50.14
N LEU A 133 -15.13 -12.85 -49.10
CA LEU A 133 -16.09 -11.75 -48.88
C LEU A 133 -15.85 -10.56 -49.81
N PHE A 134 -14.60 -10.35 -50.25
CA PHE A 134 -14.23 -9.33 -51.23
C PHE A 134 -13.38 -9.97 -52.33
N PRO A 135 -13.74 -9.79 -53.61
CA PRO A 135 -12.92 -10.25 -54.72
C PRO A 135 -11.60 -9.48 -54.75
N GLY A 136 -10.47 -10.21 -54.66
CA GLY A 136 -9.12 -9.65 -54.79
C GLY A 136 -8.48 -9.06 -53.52
N PHE A 137 -9.13 -9.11 -52.35
CA PHE A 137 -8.56 -8.59 -51.10
C PHE A 137 -8.54 -9.65 -49.99
N SER A 138 -7.34 -9.97 -49.51
CA SER A 138 -7.13 -10.78 -48.32
C SER A 138 -5.99 -10.18 -47.49
N LEU A 139 -6.08 -10.26 -46.15
CA LEU A 139 -5.05 -9.83 -45.21
C LEU A 139 -3.82 -10.75 -45.22
N GLY A 140 -3.84 -11.90 -45.92
CA GLY A 140 -2.71 -12.82 -46.06
C GLY A 140 -2.32 -13.61 -44.79
N LEU A 141 -3.01 -13.42 -43.66
CA LEU A 141 -2.67 -14.07 -42.38
C LEU A 141 -2.71 -15.61 -42.45
N TRP A 142 -3.60 -16.18 -43.27
CA TRP A 142 -3.70 -17.63 -43.44
C TRP A 142 -2.54 -18.20 -44.26
N ASP A 143 -2.11 -17.49 -45.29
CA ASP A 143 -0.98 -17.95 -46.11
C ASP A 143 0.33 -17.83 -45.31
N TRP A 144 0.51 -16.76 -44.53
CA TRP A 144 1.60 -16.64 -43.55
C TRP A 144 1.59 -17.78 -42.52
N LEU A 145 0.42 -18.19 -42.03
CA LEU A 145 0.30 -19.30 -41.07
C LEU A 145 0.68 -20.64 -41.72
N LYS A 146 0.23 -20.91 -42.96
CA LYS A 146 0.64 -22.12 -43.69
C LYS A 146 2.15 -22.17 -43.93
N GLU A 147 2.77 -21.03 -44.19
CA GLU A 147 4.22 -20.93 -44.43
C GLU A 147 5.05 -21.10 -43.15
N SER A 148 4.42 -20.91 -41.98
CA SER A 148 5.05 -21.02 -40.65
C SER A 148 4.84 -22.37 -39.96
N ILE A 149 4.00 -23.26 -40.52
CA ILE A 149 3.70 -24.61 -40.00
C ILE A 149 4.55 -25.66 -40.71
#